data_AF-A0A2R6D8Z2-F1
#
_entry.id   AF-A0A2R6D8Z2-F1
#
_cell.length_a   1.000
_cell.length_b   1.000
_cell.length_c   1.000
_cell.angle_alpha   90.00
_cell.angle_beta   90.00
_cell.angle_gamma   90.00
#
_symmetry.space_group_name_H-M   'P 1'
#
loop_
_entity.id
_entity.type
_entity.pdbx_description
1 polymer ?
#
loop_
_entity_poly.entity_id
_entity_poly.type
_entity_poly.pdbx_seq_one_letter_code
_entity_poly.pdbx_strand_id
1 'polypeptide(L)'
;MSEDRPDPTRIVADADVLAADLLVGGPARAVLDTIRSHSWLTLVGSEPLFDDAERLVADLADPKLASDHRDRLDALAEIVDHPEGDHPGLAAAYRGDAAHLVTFDDALASVETGAVLKQHVTVSVRPPSAFARLFDPESLWPAVGDGEYPGPDRDRSA
;
A
#
# COMPACT_ATOMS: atom_id res chain seq x y z
N MET A 1 -17.92 18.69 -8.88
CA MET A 1 -18.05 19.14 -7.48
C MET A 1 -18.20 17.95 -6.52
N SER A 2 -17.12 17.17 -6.41
CA SER A 2 -16.53 16.67 -5.15
C SER A 2 -15.11 16.22 -5.52
N GLU A 3 -14.32 17.18 -6.00
CA GLU A 3 -12.87 17.08 -6.19
C GLU A 3 -12.24 17.41 -4.83
N ASP A 4 -11.76 16.38 -4.10
CA ASP A 4 -10.71 16.44 -3.04
C ASP A 4 -10.60 15.14 -2.19
N ARG A 5 -11.09 14.00 -2.67
CA ARG A 5 -10.95 12.72 -1.94
C ARG A 5 -9.99 11.80 -2.67
N PRO A 6 -9.00 11.22 -1.96
CA PRO A 6 -8.09 10.24 -2.53
C PRO A 6 -8.82 9.08 -3.20
N ASP A 7 -8.18 8.51 -4.22
CA ASP A 7 -8.69 7.38 -4.96
C ASP A 7 -8.70 6.10 -4.09
N PRO A 8 -9.88 5.52 -3.81
CA PRO A 8 -10.01 4.31 -3.00
C PRO A 8 -9.41 3.06 -3.64
N THR A 9 -9.09 3.08 -4.94
CA THR A 9 -8.43 1.99 -5.65
C THR A 9 -6.91 1.99 -5.51
N ARG A 10 -6.35 3.08 -4.96
CA ARG A 10 -4.92 3.32 -4.83
C ARG A 10 -4.48 3.12 -3.38
N ILE A 11 -3.53 2.21 -3.19
CA ILE A 11 -3.14 1.72 -1.86
C ILE A 11 -1.60 1.72 -1.78
N VAL A 12 -1.08 2.26 -0.68
CA VAL A 12 0.34 2.14 -0.31
C VAL A 12 0.48 1.08 0.78
N ALA A 13 1.40 0.14 0.58
CA ALA A 13 1.91 -0.72 1.63
C ALA A 13 3.29 -0.21 2.06
N ASP A 14 3.45 0.04 3.35
CA ASP A 14 4.68 0.57 3.92
C ASP A 14 5.82 -0.45 3.88
N ALA A 15 7.07 -0.01 4.09
CA ALA A 15 8.26 -0.85 3.96
C ALA A 15 8.20 -2.10 4.85
N ASP A 16 7.68 -1.97 6.07
CA ASP A 16 7.50 -3.06 7.02
C ASP A 16 6.44 -4.08 6.55
N VAL A 17 5.36 -3.64 5.91
CA VAL A 17 4.31 -4.49 5.33
C VAL A 17 4.84 -5.21 4.10
N LEU A 18 5.61 -4.53 3.25
CA LEU A 18 6.26 -5.15 2.08
C LEU A 18 7.24 -6.25 2.50
N ALA A 19 8.09 -5.98 3.50
CA ALA A 19 8.99 -6.99 4.05
C ALA A 19 8.24 -8.14 4.73
N ALA A 20 7.18 -7.86 5.49
CA ALA A 20 6.38 -8.88 6.16
C ALA A 20 5.60 -9.75 5.16
N ASP A 21 5.10 -9.18 4.06
CA ASP A 21 4.47 -9.93 2.96
C ASP A 21 5.43 -11.00 2.43
N LEU A 22 6.68 -10.63 2.19
CA LEU A 22 7.71 -11.53 1.70
C LEU A 22 8.12 -12.59 2.73
N LEU A 23 8.44 -12.16 3.96
CA LEU A 23 9.16 -12.98 4.94
C LEU A 23 8.27 -13.77 5.91
N VAL A 24 7.05 -13.28 6.19
CA VAL A 24 6.19 -13.81 7.26
C VAL A 24 4.81 -14.21 6.72
N GLY A 25 4.27 -13.42 5.81
CA GLY A 25 2.93 -13.56 5.26
C GLY A 25 1.84 -13.01 6.18
N GLY A 26 0.81 -13.83 6.44
CA GLY A 26 -0.30 -13.46 7.32
C GLY A 26 -1.11 -12.25 6.80
N PRO A 27 -1.48 -11.29 7.68
CA PRO A 27 -2.24 -10.11 7.26
C PRO A 27 -1.55 -9.25 6.20
N ALA A 28 -0.21 -9.16 6.21
CA ALA A 28 0.53 -8.43 5.17
C ALA A 28 0.34 -9.10 3.80
N ARG A 29 0.48 -10.44 3.72
CA ARG A 29 0.18 -11.19 2.50
C ARG A 29 -1.27 -11.06 2.07
N ALA A 30 -2.22 -11.08 3.00
CA ALA A 30 -3.63 -10.90 2.66
C ALA A 30 -3.91 -9.53 2.01
N VAL A 31 -3.25 -8.46 2.47
CA VAL A 31 -3.32 -7.13 1.86
C VAL A 31 -2.78 -7.18 0.43
N LEU A 32 -1.54 -7.65 0.25
CA LEU A 32 -0.89 -7.62 -1.06
C LEU A 32 -1.55 -8.59 -2.06
N ASP A 33 -2.02 -9.76 -1.62
CA ASP A 33 -2.78 -10.70 -2.46
C ASP A 33 -4.10 -10.08 -2.93
N THR A 34 -4.75 -9.27 -2.09
CA THR A 34 -5.95 -8.52 -2.50
C THR A 34 -5.60 -7.54 -3.62
N ILE A 35 -4.51 -6.78 -3.48
CA ILE A 35 -4.10 -5.82 -4.51
C ILE A 35 -3.70 -6.56 -5.81
N ARG A 36 -2.82 -7.56 -5.72
CA ARG A 36 -2.32 -8.33 -6.88
C ARG A 36 -3.42 -9.05 -7.65
N SER A 37 -4.47 -9.49 -6.97
CA SER A 37 -5.57 -10.23 -7.59
C SER A 37 -6.62 -9.37 -8.28
N HIS A 38 -6.55 -8.04 -8.19
CA HIS A 38 -7.51 -7.13 -8.82
C HIS A 38 -6.79 -6.18 -9.76
N SER A 39 -7.11 -6.26 -11.04
CA SER A 39 -6.44 -5.47 -12.08
C SER A 39 -6.67 -3.98 -11.98
N TRP A 40 -7.75 -3.61 -11.29
CA TRP A 40 -8.23 -2.25 -11.07
C TRP A 40 -7.76 -1.67 -9.73
N LEU A 41 -7.05 -2.43 -8.90
CA LEU A 41 -6.34 -1.90 -7.73
C LEU A 41 -4.89 -1.58 -8.09
N THR A 42 -4.37 -0.51 -7.51
CA THR A 42 -3.00 -0.05 -7.76
C THR A 42 -2.20 -0.03 -6.47
N LEU A 43 -1.09 -0.77 -6.45
CA LEU A 43 -0.05 -0.58 -5.45
C LEU A 43 0.75 0.67 -5.83
N VAL A 44 0.75 1.67 -4.96
CA VAL A 44 1.52 2.90 -5.13
C VAL A 44 2.75 2.85 -4.23
N GLY A 45 3.89 3.31 -4.73
CA GLY A 45 5.12 3.42 -3.95
C GLY A 45 6.03 4.53 -4.45
N SER A 46 7.21 4.64 -3.85
CA SER A 46 8.26 5.59 -4.25
C SER A 46 9.62 4.92 -4.12
N GLU A 47 10.64 5.46 -4.79
CA GLU A 47 12.00 4.92 -4.66
C GLU A 47 12.47 4.86 -3.20
N PRO A 48 12.33 5.93 -2.37
CA PRO A 48 12.76 5.86 -0.97
C PRO A 48 12.01 4.79 -0.15
N LEU A 49 10.72 4.59 -0.44
CA LEU A 49 9.92 3.56 0.24
C LEU A 49 10.44 2.14 -0.09
N PHE A 50 10.73 1.89 -1.36
CA PHE A 50 11.22 0.59 -1.81
C PHE A 50 12.68 0.36 -1.43
N ASP A 51 13.50 1.42 -1.31
CA ASP A 51 14.86 1.35 -0.76
C ASP A 51 14.82 0.92 0.72
N ASP A 52 13.87 1.47 1.49
CA ASP A 52 13.68 1.06 2.90
C ASP A 52 13.20 -0.39 3.02
N ALA A 53 12.29 -0.83 2.14
CA ALA A 53 11.83 -2.23 2.10
C ALA A 53 12.97 -3.19 1.71
N GLU A 54 13.76 -2.85 0.70
CA GLU A 54 14.93 -3.63 0.27
C GLU A 54 15.95 -3.75 1.42
N ARG A 55 16.30 -2.63 2.05
CA ARG A 55 17.21 -2.62 3.19
C ARG A 55 16.72 -3.51 4.33
N LEU A 56 15.43 -3.44 4.67
CA LEU A 56 14.83 -4.26 5.71
C LEU A 56 14.89 -5.76 5.38
N VAL A 57 14.63 -6.14 4.13
CA VAL A 57 14.73 -7.54 3.68
C VAL A 57 16.19 -8.00 3.70
N ALA A 58 17.13 -7.17 3.26
CA ALA A 58 18.56 -7.50 3.27
C ALA A 58 19.08 -7.72 4.70
N ASP A 59 18.62 -6.89 5.65
CA ASP A 59 18.99 -6.98 7.06
C ASP A 59 18.41 -8.22 7.77
N LEU A 60 17.19 -8.63 7.40
CA LEU A 60 16.48 -9.75 8.05
C LEU A 60 16.70 -11.11 7.38
N ALA A 61 17.05 -11.14 6.10
CA ALA A 61 17.24 -12.35 5.31
C ALA A 61 18.58 -12.31 4.57
N ASP A 62 18.59 -11.97 3.28
CA ASP A 62 19.81 -11.85 2.50
C ASP A 62 19.69 -10.80 1.38
N PRO A 63 20.81 -10.20 0.94
CA PRO A 63 20.80 -9.13 -0.05
C PRO A 63 20.29 -9.53 -1.44
N LYS A 64 20.41 -10.79 -1.83
CA LYS A 64 19.93 -11.24 -3.14
C LYS A 64 18.41 -11.30 -3.14
N LEU A 65 17.81 -11.88 -2.09
CA LEU A 65 16.36 -11.88 -1.91
C LEU A 65 15.81 -10.46 -1.88
N ALA A 66 16.53 -9.52 -1.26
CA ALA A 66 16.16 -8.12 -1.23
C ALA A 66 16.12 -7.49 -2.62
N SER A 67 17.16 -7.70 -3.43
CA SER A 67 17.22 -7.21 -4.81
C SER A 67 16.15 -7.85 -5.71
N ASP A 68 15.95 -9.17 -5.61
CA ASP A 68 14.89 -9.88 -6.36
C ASP A 68 13.49 -9.35 -5.97
N HIS A 69 13.29 -8.99 -4.70
CA HIS A 69 12.06 -8.37 -4.20
C HIS A 69 11.89 -6.94 -4.73
N ARG A 70 12.98 -6.14 -4.76
CA ARG A 70 12.95 -4.79 -5.32
C ARG A 70 12.55 -4.79 -6.80
N ASP A 71 13.19 -5.63 -7.61
CA ASP A 71 12.87 -5.76 -9.04
C ASP A 71 11.39 -6.09 -9.27
N ARG A 72 10.81 -6.91 -8.38
CA ARG A 72 9.40 -7.27 -8.44
C ARG A 72 8.48 -6.11 -8.05
N LEU A 73 8.83 -5.33 -7.03
CA LEU A 73 8.07 -4.14 -6.65
C LEU A 73 8.07 -3.10 -7.77
N ASP A 74 9.23 -2.88 -8.40
CA ASP A 74 9.37 -1.94 -9.53
C ASP A 74 8.52 -2.36 -10.74
N ALA A 75 8.33 -3.66 -10.95
CA ALA A 75 7.46 -4.18 -12.02
C ALA A 75 5.97 -4.12 -11.69
N LEU A 76 5.60 -4.20 -10.40
CA LEU A 76 4.21 -4.31 -9.95
C LEU A 76 3.56 -2.96 -9.64
N ALA A 77 4.32 -2.02 -9.06
CA ALA A 77 3.79 -0.81 -8.48
C ALA A 77 3.82 0.38 -9.44
N GLU A 78 2.93 1.34 -9.20
CA GLU A 78 3.07 2.68 -9.77
C GLU A 78 3.97 3.53 -8.86
N ILE A 79 5.12 3.93 -9.37
CA ILE A 79 6.11 4.72 -8.63
C ILE A 79 5.82 6.21 -8.80
N VAL A 80 5.78 6.93 -7.67
CA VAL A 80 5.58 8.38 -7.63
C VAL A 80 6.75 9.11 -6.98
N ASP A 81 7.04 10.30 -7.51
CA ASP A 81 8.04 11.20 -6.95
C ASP A 81 7.47 12.00 -5.78
N HIS A 82 8.29 12.21 -4.76
CA HIS A 82 7.99 13.11 -3.66
C HIS A 82 9.26 13.82 -3.15
N PRO A 83 9.13 15.01 -2.54
CA PRO A 83 10.25 15.66 -1.87
C PRO A 83 10.86 14.79 -0.77
N GLU A 84 12.16 14.95 -0.53
CA GLU A 84 12.86 14.35 0.60
C GLU A 84 12.36 14.92 1.94
N GLY A 85 12.52 14.15 3.02
CA GLY A 85 12.30 14.61 4.39
C GLY A 85 10.95 14.21 5.01
N ASP A 86 9.98 13.79 4.20
CA ASP A 86 8.72 13.21 4.66
C ASP A 86 8.84 11.69 4.80
N HIS A 87 7.95 11.09 5.62
CA HIS A 87 7.85 9.64 5.72
C HIS A 87 7.49 9.04 4.34
N PRO A 88 8.29 8.13 3.76
CA PRO A 88 8.11 7.69 2.37
C PRO A 88 6.70 7.15 2.07
N GLY A 89 6.14 6.31 2.96
CA GLY A 89 4.78 5.78 2.79
C GLY A 89 3.68 6.84 2.77
N LEU A 90 3.80 7.91 3.58
CA LEU A 90 2.83 9.00 3.59
C LEU A 90 3.00 9.92 2.39
N ALA A 91 4.26 10.21 2.03
CA ALA A 91 4.58 11.04 0.89
C ALA A 91 4.11 10.38 -0.43
N ALA A 92 4.34 9.07 -0.57
CA ALA A 92 3.82 8.28 -1.68
C ALA A 92 2.27 8.26 -1.69
N ALA A 93 1.63 8.11 -0.53
CA ALA A 93 0.17 8.11 -0.46
C ALA A 93 -0.42 9.47 -0.88
N TYR A 94 0.19 10.57 -0.43
CA TYR A 94 -0.24 11.92 -0.83
C TYR A 94 0.01 12.20 -2.31
N ARG A 95 1.19 11.89 -2.83
CA ARG A 95 1.57 12.19 -4.22
C ARG A 95 0.93 11.27 -5.24
N GLY A 96 0.65 10.03 -4.85
CA GLY A 96 -0.02 9.05 -5.69
C GLY A 96 -1.52 8.93 -5.41
N ASP A 97 -2.13 9.92 -4.76
CA ASP A 97 -3.58 10.01 -4.53
C ASP A 97 -4.19 8.75 -3.89
N ALA A 98 -3.45 8.08 -3.01
CA ALA A 98 -3.86 6.83 -2.40
C ALA A 98 -4.82 7.08 -1.23
N ALA A 99 -5.97 6.41 -1.18
CA ALA A 99 -6.85 6.49 -0.02
C ALA A 99 -6.36 5.70 1.19
N HIS A 100 -5.39 4.81 1.01
CA HIS A 100 -4.96 3.87 2.04
C HIS A 100 -3.44 3.82 2.16
N LEU A 101 -2.94 3.97 3.38
CA LEU A 101 -1.60 3.58 3.78
C LEU A 101 -1.71 2.44 4.80
N VAL A 102 -1.09 1.31 4.49
CA VAL A 102 -1.03 0.14 5.37
C VAL A 102 0.37 0.04 5.95
N THR A 103 0.50 0.09 7.28
CA THR A 103 1.79 0.15 8.00
C THR A 103 1.72 -0.61 9.33
N PHE A 104 2.81 -1.21 9.81
CA PHE A 104 2.90 -1.67 11.20
C PHE A 104 3.40 -0.58 12.16
N ASP A 105 3.73 0.62 11.68
CA ASP A 105 4.06 1.76 12.53
C ASP A 105 2.82 2.27 13.29
N ASP A 106 2.73 1.85 14.56
CA ASP A 106 1.66 2.25 15.48
C ASP A 106 1.60 3.77 15.69
N ALA A 107 2.71 4.50 15.56
CA ALA A 107 2.73 5.96 15.71
C ALA A 107 1.99 6.63 14.54
N LEU A 108 2.16 6.11 13.32
CA LEU A 108 1.43 6.56 12.13
C LEU A 108 -0.04 6.14 12.15
N ALA A 109 -0.34 4.94 12.68
CA ALA A 109 -1.69 4.43 12.81
C ALA A 109 -2.46 5.02 14.03
N SER A 110 -1.78 5.77 14.90
CA SER A 110 -2.38 6.32 16.11
C SER A 110 -3.45 7.37 15.81
N VAL A 111 -4.45 7.45 16.71
CA VAL A 111 -5.57 8.40 16.60
C VAL A 111 -5.10 9.86 16.64
N GLU A 112 -4.02 10.14 17.37
CA GLU A 112 -3.45 11.49 17.51
C GLU A 112 -2.78 11.94 16.20
N THR A 113 -1.91 11.09 15.63
CA THR A 113 -1.32 11.33 14.30
C THR A 113 -2.39 11.39 13.21
N GLY A 114 -3.41 10.52 13.28
CA GLY A 114 -4.55 10.54 12.35
C GLY A 114 -5.39 11.83 12.43
N ALA A 115 -5.48 12.48 13.60
CA ALA A 115 -6.19 13.75 13.76
C ALA A 115 -5.38 14.95 13.22
N VAL A 116 -4.05 14.90 13.32
CA VAL A 116 -3.15 15.89 12.72
C VAL A 116 -3.11 15.71 11.19
N LEU A 117 -2.99 14.47 10.71
CA LEU A 117 -3.00 14.14 9.29
C LEU A 117 -4.31 14.55 8.63
N LYS A 118 -5.47 14.31 9.25
CA LYS A 118 -6.79 14.74 8.70
C LYS A 118 -6.93 16.24 8.45
N GLN A 119 -6.08 17.08 9.06
CA GLN A 119 -6.07 18.52 8.77
C GLN A 119 -5.33 18.85 7.47
N HIS A 120 -4.55 17.92 6.92
CA HIS A 120 -3.66 18.13 5.78
C HIS A 120 -3.81 17.08 4.66
N VAL A 121 -4.27 15.86 4.96
CA VAL A 121 -4.33 14.69 4.06
C VAL A 121 -5.51 13.77 4.43
N THR A 122 -6.26 13.29 3.43
CA THR A 122 -7.44 12.43 3.60
C THR A 122 -7.11 10.93 3.49
N VAL A 123 -5.85 10.55 3.70
CA VAL A 123 -5.38 9.16 3.63
C VAL A 123 -5.80 8.41 4.90
N SER A 124 -6.36 7.21 4.75
CA SER A 124 -6.59 6.31 5.87
C SER A 124 -5.34 5.48 6.16
N VAL A 125 -4.72 5.73 7.30
CA VAL A 125 -3.61 4.92 7.83
C VAL A 125 -4.15 3.81 8.74
N ARG A 126 -3.70 2.56 8.57
CA ARG A 126 -4.14 1.42 9.40
C ARG A 126 -3.17 0.24 9.37
N PRO A 127 -3.19 -0.65 10.39
CA PRO A 127 -2.42 -1.89 10.36
C PRO A 127 -2.97 -2.90 9.33
N PRO A 128 -2.12 -3.83 8.83
CA PRO A 128 -2.52 -4.85 7.85
C PRO A 128 -3.73 -5.69 8.26
N SER A 129 -3.84 -6.06 9.54
CA SER A 129 -4.97 -6.83 10.06
C SER A 129 -6.30 -6.08 9.98
N ALA A 130 -6.28 -4.76 10.21
CA ALA A 130 -7.46 -3.93 10.07
C ALA A 130 -7.83 -3.71 8.61
N PHE A 131 -6.85 -3.53 7.72
CA PHE A 131 -7.09 -3.43 6.28
C PHE A 131 -7.71 -4.72 5.74
N ALA A 132 -7.07 -5.87 5.95
CA ALA A 132 -7.52 -7.16 5.43
C ALA A 132 -8.93 -7.56 5.91
N ARG A 133 -9.36 -7.03 7.07
CA ARG A 133 -10.71 -7.27 7.60
C ARG A 133 -11.78 -6.33 7.03
N LEU A 134 -11.40 -5.09 6.70
CA LEU A 134 -12.36 -4.01 6.43
C LEU A 134 -12.42 -3.61 4.95
N PHE A 135 -11.35 -3.84 4.20
CA PHE A 135 -11.32 -3.56 2.78
C PHE A 135 -12.00 -4.70 2.04
N ASP A 136 -13.08 -4.38 1.33
CA ASP A 136 -13.87 -5.32 0.56
C ASP A 136 -14.00 -4.81 -0.88
N PRO A 137 -13.29 -5.43 -1.84
CA PRO A 137 -13.32 -5.01 -3.23
C PRO A 137 -14.71 -5.13 -3.86
N GLU A 138 -15.54 -6.09 -3.44
CA GLU A 138 -16.92 -6.24 -3.93
C GLU A 138 -17.79 -5.06 -3.50
N SER A 139 -17.67 -4.65 -2.23
CA SER A 139 -18.36 -3.47 -1.71
C SER A 139 -17.85 -2.15 -2.32
N LEU A 140 -16.58 -2.09 -2.76
CA LEU A 140 -16.01 -0.92 -3.41
C LEU A 140 -16.41 -0.80 -4.88
N TRP A 141 -16.58 -1.92 -5.59
CA TRP A 141 -16.83 -1.97 -7.04
C TRP A 141 -17.93 -1.03 -7.55
N PRO A 142 -19.11 -0.89 -6.91
CA PRO A 142 -20.15 0.01 -7.38
C PRO A 142 -19.73 1.49 -7.47
N ALA A 143 -18.66 1.89 -6.80
CA ALA A 143 -18.14 3.25 -6.81
C ALA A 143 -17.03 3.50 -7.83
N VAL A 144 -16.38 2.45 -8.35
CA VAL A 144 -15.12 2.55 -9.12
C VAL A 144 -15.14 1.82 -10.45
N GLY A 145 -16.04 0.84 -10.62
CA GLY A 145 -16.14 0.02 -11.81
C GLY A 145 -17.51 0.12 -12.48
N ASP A 146 -17.62 -0.57 -13.61
CA ASP A 146 -18.85 -0.68 -14.40
C ASP A 146 -19.37 -2.12 -14.39
N GLY A 147 -20.68 -2.29 -14.20
CA GLY A 147 -21.33 -3.60 -14.30
C GLY A 147 -21.13 -4.50 -13.06
N GLU A 148 -21.22 -5.81 -13.27
CA GLU A 148 -21.08 -6.80 -12.20
C GLU A 148 -19.61 -6.88 -11.74
N TYR A 149 -19.42 -7.06 -10.44
CA TYR A 149 -18.09 -7.20 -9.87
C TYR A 149 -17.37 -8.41 -10.47
N PRO A 150 -16.18 -8.24 -11.09
CA PRO A 150 -15.51 -9.33 -11.80
C PRO A 150 -14.89 -10.37 -10.85
N GLY A 151 -14.85 -10.11 -9.55
CA GLY A 151 -14.04 -10.90 -8.62
C GLY A 151 -12.55 -10.65 -8.81
N PRO A 152 -11.69 -11.51 -8.22
CA PRO A 152 -10.26 -11.49 -8.48
C PRO A 152 -9.98 -11.93 -9.92
N ASP A 153 -9.50 -11.01 -10.75
CA ASP A 153 -9.27 -11.17 -12.18
C ASP A 153 -7.78 -11.32 -12.56
N ARG A 154 -6.88 -11.27 -11.58
CA ARG A 154 -5.44 -11.53 -11.72
C ARG A 154 -4.96 -12.68 -10.83
N ASP A 155 -3.88 -13.33 -11.25
CA ASP A 155 -3.16 -14.27 -10.38
C ASP A 155 -2.41 -13.49 -9.28
N ARG A 156 -2.44 -14.02 -8.05
CA ARG A 156 -1.76 -13.46 -6.87
C ARG A 156 -0.25 -13.62 -6.94
N SER A 157 0.25 -14.45 -7.85
CA SER A 157 1.67 -14.73 -8.04
C SER A 157 2.43 -13.66 -8.83
N ALA A 158 1.76 -12.58 -9.27
CA ALA A 158 2.38 -11.41 -9.91
C ALA A 158 3.19 -10.54 -8.94
#